data_AF-A0A8T1XM63-F1
#
_entry.id   AF-A0A8T1XM63-F1
#
_cell.length_a   1.000
_cell.length_b   1.000
_cell.length_c   1.000
_cell.angle_alpha   90.00
_cell.angle_beta   90.00
_cell.angle_gamma   90.00
#
_symmetry.space_group_name_H-M   'P 1'
#
loop_
_entity.id
_entity.type
_entity.pdbx_description
1 polymer ?
#
loop_
_entity_poly.entity_id
_entity_poly.type
_entity_poly.pdbx_seq_one_letter_code
_entity_poly.pdbx_strand_id
1 'polypeptide(L)'
;MDRQSRMESENLRVRASDDEDRQSPRLYIPSFKLASLLNDEKDKSSLEYQRLTWDALRKSIDGLVNKVNATNIKNIIPELFAENLIRGRGLFCRACIQSQMESPEFTDVFAALVAVINSKFPQVALLLVKRVVLILNRAYMRNDKPQFLAAVKFVAHLVNQQVADEIIAFELLTVLLENPTDTRVEMAVAFVLECGALLEDVAPKGLHGIFERFRGILHEGEIDKRTQYLIEGLFAIRKAKFQGYPAVRPELDLVEEKFSHDVSLDPEMALDVFKLDPDFVDKEERYEALKKELLGEDEDGGGCDASSEEEDDEEEEMRIKDETEKQKRTRRS
;
A
#
# COMPACT_ATOMS: atom_id res chain seq x y z
N MET A 1 -19.94 -14.35 25.23
CA MET A 1 -19.75 -13.07 24.53
C MET A 1 -19.24 -13.40 23.15
N ASP A 2 -20.06 -13.16 22.13
CA ASP A 2 -19.82 -13.60 20.76
C ASP A 2 -18.61 -12.91 20.13
N ARG A 3 -17.88 -13.64 19.26
CA ARG A 3 -16.78 -13.08 18.45
C ARG A 3 -17.19 -11.83 17.68
N GLN A 4 -18.47 -11.74 17.31
CA GLN A 4 -19.07 -10.62 16.60
C GLN A 4 -19.18 -9.36 17.47
N SER A 5 -19.56 -9.50 18.74
CA SER A 5 -19.64 -8.36 19.65
C SER A 5 -18.26 -7.82 20.02
N ARG A 6 -17.24 -8.69 20.06
CA ARG A 6 -15.84 -8.28 20.28
C ARG A 6 -15.27 -7.49 19.09
N MET A 7 -15.55 -7.94 17.86
CA MET A 7 -15.14 -7.23 16.63
C MET A 7 -15.87 -5.89 16.44
N GLU A 8 -17.15 -5.78 16.81
CA GLU A 8 -17.86 -4.50 16.79
C GLU A 8 -17.29 -3.53 17.84
N SER A 9 -16.99 -4.02 19.04
CA SER A 9 -16.38 -3.22 20.11
C SER A 9 -15.00 -2.68 19.71
N GLU A 10 -14.18 -3.51 19.06
CA GLU A 10 -12.88 -3.08 18.52
C GLU A 10 -13.03 -2.09 17.36
N ASN A 11 -13.99 -2.30 16.45
CA ASN A 11 -14.27 -1.36 15.36
C ASN A 11 -14.78 0.01 15.86
N LEU A 12 -15.60 0.04 16.92
CA LEU A 12 -16.03 1.30 17.53
C LEU A 12 -14.87 2.02 18.22
N ARG A 13 -13.94 1.30 18.86
CA ARG A 13 -12.74 1.90 19.46
C ARG A 13 -11.78 2.46 18.41
N VAL A 14 -11.59 1.75 17.30
CA VAL A 14 -10.76 2.23 16.17
C VAL A 14 -11.38 3.46 15.52
N ARG A 15 -12.70 3.47 15.29
CA ARG A 15 -13.40 4.66 14.77
C ARG A 15 -13.31 5.85 15.74
N ALA A 16 -13.45 5.61 17.03
CA ALA A 16 -13.31 6.66 18.04
C ALA A 16 -11.88 7.22 18.10
N SER A 17 -10.84 6.38 17.98
CA SER A 17 -9.45 6.86 17.89
C SER A 17 -9.14 7.56 16.57
N ASP A 18 -9.74 7.11 15.45
CA ASP A 18 -9.61 7.78 14.15
C ASP A 18 -10.30 9.16 14.17
N ASP A 19 -11.43 9.29 14.88
CA ASP A 19 -12.15 10.56 15.03
C ASP A 19 -11.49 11.51 16.04
N GLU A 20 -10.85 11.01 17.11
CA GLU A 20 -10.04 11.83 18.04
C GLU A 20 -8.78 12.40 17.36
N ASP A 21 -8.14 11.64 16.47
CA ASP A 21 -6.96 12.09 15.70
C ASP A 21 -7.33 13.01 14.51
N ARG A 22 -8.61 13.01 14.09
CA ARG A 22 -9.19 13.98 13.14
C ARG A 22 -9.60 15.31 13.79
N GLN A 23 -9.85 15.34 15.10
CA GLN A 23 -10.38 16.51 15.81
C GLN A 23 -9.30 17.52 16.28
N SER A 24 -8.01 17.18 16.17
CA SER A 24 -6.93 18.13 16.41
C SER A 24 -6.60 18.87 15.11
N PRO A 25 -6.67 20.22 15.03
CA PRO A 25 -6.24 20.95 13.85
C PRO A 25 -4.75 20.70 13.60
N ARG A 26 -4.43 19.83 12.64
CA ARG A 26 -3.05 19.49 12.29
C ARG A 26 -2.43 20.69 11.59
N LEU A 27 -1.75 21.53 12.37
CA LEU A 27 -0.99 22.65 11.84
C LEU A 27 0.11 22.11 10.92
N TYR A 28 0.00 22.39 9.62
CA TYR A 28 1.06 22.06 8.68
C TYR A 28 2.31 22.87 9.04
N ILE A 29 3.35 22.17 9.50
CA ILE A 29 4.69 22.73 9.67
C ILE A 29 5.48 22.41 8.39
N PRO A 30 5.93 23.44 7.62
CA PRO A 30 6.82 23.27 6.48
C PRO A 30 8.17 22.64 6.86
N SER A 31 8.80 21.91 5.95
CA SER A 31 10.03 21.12 6.21
C SER A 31 11.17 21.95 6.79
N PHE A 32 11.42 23.16 6.28
CA PHE A 32 12.47 24.05 6.79
C PHE A 32 12.22 24.47 8.26
N LYS A 33 10.95 24.69 8.62
CA LYS A 33 10.55 25.06 9.97
C LYS A 33 10.64 23.87 10.92
N LEU A 34 10.36 22.67 10.42
CA LEU A 34 10.53 21.42 11.17
C LEU A 34 12.00 21.15 11.47
N ALA A 35 12.91 21.38 10.50
CA ALA A 35 14.35 21.26 10.71
C ALA A 35 14.88 22.25 11.78
N SER A 36 14.40 23.50 11.78
CA SER A 36 14.74 24.47 12.83
C SER A 36 14.27 24.03 14.21
N LEU A 37 13.03 23.55 14.33
CA LEU A 37 12.47 23.08 15.60
C LEU A 37 13.21 21.84 16.14
N LEU A 38 13.57 20.90 15.26
CA LEU A 38 14.36 19.72 15.64
C LEU A 38 15.79 20.08 16.11
N ASN A 39 16.38 21.16 15.58
CA ASN A 39 17.69 21.64 16.02
C ASN A 39 17.64 22.36 17.38
N ASP A 40 16.51 22.99 17.70
CA ASP A 40 16.30 23.69 18.97
C ASP A 40 16.00 22.71 20.13
N GLU A 41 15.34 21.58 19.85
CA GLU A 41 15.06 20.51 20.83
C GLU A 41 16.25 19.56 21.02
N LYS A 42 17.00 19.74 22.10
CA LYS A 42 18.16 18.89 22.42
C LYS A 42 17.80 17.51 23.00
N ASP A 43 16.61 17.37 23.57
CA ASP A 43 16.19 16.11 24.19
C ASP A 43 15.41 15.23 23.20
N LYS A 44 16.15 14.32 22.56
CA LYS A 44 15.59 13.34 21.62
C LYS A 44 14.61 12.35 22.27
N SER A 45 14.64 12.20 23.59
CA SER A 45 13.72 11.31 24.32
C SER A 45 12.37 11.95 24.63
N SER A 46 12.27 13.29 24.48
CA SER A 46 11.08 14.05 24.82
C SER A 46 9.86 13.66 23.95
N LEU A 47 8.67 13.84 24.52
CA LEU A 47 7.41 13.56 23.82
C LEU A 47 7.24 14.46 22.59
N GLU A 48 7.64 15.73 22.69
CA GLU A 48 7.53 16.72 21.63
C GLU A 48 8.42 16.33 20.43
N TYR A 49 9.69 15.99 20.69
CA TYR A 49 10.63 15.53 19.66
C TYR A 49 10.14 14.25 18.97
N GLN A 50 9.73 13.24 19.74
CA GLN A 50 9.25 11.99 19.19
C GLN A 50 7.97 12.19 18.35
N ARG A 51 7.09 13.10 18.76
CA ARG A 51 5.87 13.43 18.01
C ARG A 51 6.20 14.15 16.71
N LEU A 52 7.11 15.12 16.75
CA LEU A 52 7.55 15.87 15.58
C LEU A 52 8.21 14.96 14.54
N THR A 53 9.11 14.08 14.97
CA THR A 53 9.76 13.10 14.08
C THR A 53 8.79 12.05 13.54
N TRP A 54 7.78 11.65 14.32
CA TRP A 54 6.71 10.76 13.83
C TRP A 54 5.87 11.40 12.74
N ASP A 55 5.51 12.68 12.90
CA ASP A 55 4.75 13.41 11.90
C ASP A 55 5.57 13.65 10.62
N ALA A 56 6.88 13.86 10.74
CA ALA A 56 7.80 13.93 9.60
C ALA A 56 7.90 12.57 8.86
N LEU A 57 8.14 11.48 9.60
CA LEU A 57 8.21 10.11 9.08
C LEU A 57 6.94 9.75 8.30
N ARG A 58 5.75 10.06 8.86
CA ARG A 58 4.48 9.86 8.17
C ARG A 58 4.43 10.62 6.84
N LYS A 59 4.73 11.93 6.84
CA LYS A 59 4.68 12.75 5.63
C LYS A 59 5.66 12.25 4.56
N SER A 60 6.85 11.84 4.97
CA SER A 60 7.86 11.30 4.06
C SER A 60 7.36 10.01 3.41
N ILE A 61 6.94 9.02 4.20
CA ILE A 61 6.40 7.75 3.69
C ILE A 61 5.19 7.98 2.78
N ASP A 62 4.21 8.79 3.21
CA ASP A 62 3.01 9.10 2.42
C ASP A 62 3.42 9.75 1.07
N GLY A 63 4.38 10.69 1.10
CA GLY A 63 4.91 11.36 -0.08
C GLY A 63 5.61 10.41 -1.05
N LEU A 64 6.49 9.53 -0.55
CA LEU A 64 7.23 8.55 -1.33
C LEU A 64 6.30 7.53 -2.01
N VAL A 65 5.33 6.99 -1.27
CA VAL A 65 4.36 6.02 -1.80
C VAL A 65 3.44 6.68 -2.83
N ASN A 66 2.98 7.91 -2.61
CA ASN A 66 2.09 8.59 -3.56
C ASN A 66 2.78 8.95 -4.89
N LYS A 67 4.11 9.18 -4.91
CA LYS A 67 4.85 9.51 -6.13
C LYS A 67 5.38 8.29 -6.88
N VAL A 68 5.28 7.08 -6.32
CA VAL A 68 5.90 5.87 -6.91
C VAL A 68 5.19 5.46 -8.19
N ASN A 69 5.98 5.11 -9.20
CA ASN A 69 5.52 4.55 -10.47
C ASN A 69 6.61 3.63 -11.05
N ALA A 70 6.30 2.94 -12.15
CA ALA A 70 7.21 1.97 -12.74
C ALA A 70 8.55 2.57 -13.22
N THR A 71 8.62 3.86 -13.54
CA THR A 71 9.85 4.48 -14.05
C THR A 71 10.74 5.02 -12.95
N ASN A 72 10.17 5.41 -11.79
CA ASN A 72 10.93 5.99 -10.68
C ASN A 72 11.10 5.08 -9.47
N ILE A 73 10.47 3.89 -9.43
CA ILE A 73 10.49 3.00 -8.26
C ILE A 73 11.91 2.70 -7.76
N LYS A 74 12.89 2.55 -8.66
CA LYS A 74 14.30 2.32 -8.31
C LYS A 74 14.95 3.48 -7.56
N ASN A 75 14.49 4.71 -7.78
CA ASN A 75 14.94 5.91 -7.07
C ASN A 75 14.19 6.09 -5.75
N ILE A 76 12.91 5.70 -5.71
CA ILE A 76 12.08 5.75 -4.49
C ILE A 76 12.55 4.77 -3.43
N ILE A 77 13.05 3.59 -3.83
CA ILE A 77 13.46 2.53 -2.90
C ILE A 77 14.56 3.01 -1.92
N PRO A 78 15.69 3.61 -2.37
CA PRO A 78 16.68 4.17 -1.45
C PRO A 78 16.13 5.24 -0.52
N GLU A 79 15.34 6.18 -1.04
CA GLU A 79 14.69 7.22 -0.22
C GLU A 79 13.79 6.60 0.87
N LEU A 80 13.07 5.51 0.53
CA LEU A 80 12.18 4.83 1.45
C LEU A 80 12.95 4.01 2.50
N PHE A 81 14.09 3.43 2.16
CA PHE A 81 14.96 2.75 3.13
C PHE A 81 15.67 3.73 4.08
N ALA A 82 15.84 4.99 3.67
CA ALA A 82 16.32 6.04 4.57
C ALA A 82 15.33 6.38 5.69
N GLU A 83 14.03 6.10 5.51
CA GLU A 83 12.98 6.27 6.52
C GLU A 83 12.90 5.05 7.44
N ASN A 84 12.64 5.25 8.75
CA ASN A 84 12.55 4.15 9.72
C ASN A 84 11.30 3.27 9.51
N LEU A 85 11.38 2.29 8.62
CA LEU A 85 10.27 1.40 8.28
C LEU A 85 9.92 0.40 9.38
N ILE A 86 10.78 0.18 10.37
CA ILE A 86 10.46 -0.66 11.54
C ILE A 86 9.49 0.08 12.46
N ARG A 87 9.81 1.35 12.76
CA ARG A 87 8.94 2.26 13.53
C ARG A 87 7.70 2.63 12.73
N GLY A 88 7.89 2.96 11.46
CA GLY A 88 6.85 3.42 10.52
C GLY A 88 6.07 2.31 9.83
N ARG A 89 6.19 1.04 10.22
CA ARG A 89 5.55 -0.09 9.50
C ARG A 89 4.04 0.07 9.31
N GLY A 90 3.34 0.58 10.33
CA GLY A 90 1.90 0.86 10.24
C GLY A 90 1.60 1.98 9.24
N LEU A 91 2.42 3.05 9.27
CA LEU A 91 2.34 4.18 8.35
C LEU A 91 2.55 3.73 6.90
N PHE A 92 3.59 2.94 6.63
CA PHE A 92 3.86 2.37 5.31
C PHE A 92 2.72 1.49 4.80
N CYS A 93 2.21 0.59 5.66
CA CYS A 93 1.08 -0.26 5.28
C CYS A 93 -0.16 0.57 4.95
N ARG A 94 -0.45 1.59 5.76
CA ARG A 94 -1.59 2.48 5.54
C ARG A 94 -1.42 3.28 4.25
N ALA A 95 -0.25 3.86 4.01
CA ALA A 95 0.05 4.60 2.79
C ALA A 95 -0.18 3.73 1.55
N CYS A 96 0.42 2.54 1.49
CA CYS A 96 0.24 1.63 0.34
C CYS A 96 -1.22 1.26 0.11
N ILE A 97 -1.98 0.94 1.17
CA ILE A 97 -3.40 0.58 1.04
C ILE A 97 -4.23 1.78 0.57
N GLN A 98 -4.00 2.97 1.11
CA GLN A 98 -4.74 4.18 0.73
C GLN A 98 -4.44 4.57 -0.72
N SER A 99 -3.16 4.66 -1.09
CA SER A 99 -2.75 5.00 -2.45
C SER A 99 -3.26 3.98 -3.47
N GLN A 100 -3.25 2.68 -3.13
CA GLN A 100 -3.81 1.65 -4.01
C GLN A 100 -5.33 1.75 -4.16
N MET A 101 -6.05 2.07 -3.09
CA MET A 101 -7.51 2.27 -3.14
C MET A 101 -7.88 3.50 -3.97
N GLU A 102 -7.07 4.55 -3.94
CA GLU A 102 -7.26 5.78 -4.71
C GLU A 102 -6.83 5.62 -6.18
N SER A 103 -5.85 4.76 -6.46
CA SER A 103 -5.31 4.53 -7.81
C SER A 103 -5.04 3.04 -8.12
N PRO A 104 -6.09 2.21 -8.28
CA PRO A 104 -5.95 0.76 -8.50
C PRO A 104 -5.23 0.36 -9.80
N GLU A 105 -5.06 1.27 -10.75
CA GLU A 105 -4.27 1.09 -11.97
C GLU A 105 -2.77 0.90 -11.71
N PHE A 106 -2.24 1.39 -10.57
CA PHE A 106 -0.84 1.23 -10.18
C PHE A 106 -0.62 0.09 -9.16
N THR A 107 -1.60 -0.81 -9.00
CA THR A 107 -1.54 -1.88 -7.98
C THR A 107 -0.30 -2.76 -8.11
N ASP A 108 0.15 -3.04 -9.33
CA ASP A 108 1.36 -3.82 -9.59
C ASP A 108 2.65 -3.10 -9.16
N VAL A 109 2.70 -1.77 -9.28
CA VAL A 109 3.79 -0.93 -8.75
C VAL A 109 3.82 -0.99 -7.23
N PHE A 110 2.66 -0.83 -6.57
CA PHE A 110 2.59 -0.93 -5.10
C PHE A 110 3.00 -2.33 -4.63
N ALA A 111 2.58 -3.39 -5.32
CA ALA A 111 3.02 -4.75 -5.01
C ALA A 111 4.53 -4.95 -5.21
N ALA A 112 5.12 -4.36 -6.25
CA ALA A 112 6.57 -4.39 -6.48
C ALA A 112 7.35 -3.67 -5.37
N LEU A 113 6.86 -2.50 -4.93
CA LEU A 113 7.44 -1.78 -3.81
C LEU A 113 7.39 -2.63 -2.52
N VAL A 114 6.24 -3.24 -2.24
CA VAL A 114 6.07 -4.15 -1.10
C VAL A 114 7.00 -5.36 -1.22
N ALA A 115 7.22 -5.91 -2.42
CA ALA A 115 8.12 -7.04 -2.62
C ALA A 115 9.58 -6.69 -2.25
N VAL A 116 10.04 -5.50 -2.64
CA VAL A 116 11.36 -5.00 -2.24
C VAL A 116 11.46 -4.83 -0.74
N ILE A 117 10.43 -4.23 -0.11
CA ILE A 117 10.38 -4.12 1.36
C ILE A 117 10.37 -5.51 2.01
N ASN A 118 9.64 -6.48 1.46
CA ASN A 118 9.57 -7.84 1.99
C ASN A 118 10.94 -8.52 2.06
N SER A 119 11.83 -8.27 1.08
CA SER A 119 13.17 -8.85 1.05
C SER A 119 14.07 -8.40 2.21
N LYS A 120 13.81 -7.22 2.80
CA LYS A 120 14.61 -6.64 3.90
C LYS A 120 13.85 -6.59 5.23
N PHE A 121 12.54 -6.42 5.17
CA PHE A 121 11.64 -6.27 6.31
C PHE A 121 10.38 -7.15 6.15
N PRO A 122 10.51 -8.50 6.24
CA PRO A 122 9.39 -9.42 6.04
C PRO A 122 8.18 -9.13 6.96
N GLN A 123 8.43 -8.69 8.20
CA GLN A 123 7.40 -8.31 9.16
C GLN A 123 6.53 -7.14 8.70
N VAL A 124 7.07 -6.22 7.88
CA VAL A 124 6.34 -5.08 7.35
C VAL A 124 5.40 -5.54 6.23
N ALA A 125 5.90 -6.38 5.33
CA ALA A 125 5.10 -6.96 4.26
C ALA A 125 4.01 -7.90 4.81
N LEU A 126 4.33 -8.73 5.81
CA LEU A 126 3.36 -9.56 6.53
C LEU A 126 2.22 -8.71 7.10
N LEU A 127 2.55 -7.59 7.76
CA LEU A 127 1.54 -6.68 8.30
C LEU A 127 0.61 -6.12 7.21
N LEU A 128 1.17 -5.75 6.05
CA LEU A 128 0.38 -5.29 4.91
C LEU A 128 -0.56 -6.39 4.42
N VAL A 129 -0.06 -7.61 4.19
CA VAL A 129 -0.89 -8.74 3.73
C VAL A 129 -2.05 -9.00 4.70
N LYS A 130 -1.78 -9.04 6.02
CA LYS A 130 -2.83 -9.19 7.05
C LYS A 130 -3.90 -8.12 6.94
N ARG A 131 -3.51 -6.86 6.76
CA ARG A 131 -4.45 -5.73 6.63
C ARG A 131 -5.26 -5.79 5.34
N VAL A 132 -4.64 -6.13 4.20
CA VAL A 132 -5.33 -6.30 2.92
C VAL A 132 -6.35 -7.44 2.99
N VAL A 133 -5.99 -8.59 3.57
CA VAL A 133 -6.92 -9.73 3.78
C VAL A 133 -8.07 -9.35 4.71
N LEU A 134 -7.80 -8.58 5.77
CA LEU A 134 -8.87 -8.07 6.64
C LEU A 134 -9.82 -7.13 5.89
N ILE A 135 -9.30 -6.24 5.05
CA ILE A 135 -10.11 -5.33 4.22
C ILE A 135 -10.97 -6.14 3.25
N LEU A 136 -10.38 -7.12 2.56
CA LEU A 136 -11.09 -8.04 1.67
C LEU A 136 -12.26 -8.73 2.38
N ASN A 137 -12.01 -9.33 3.54
CA ASN A 137 -13.03 -10.02 4.34
C ASN A 137 -14.14 -9.08 4.81
N ARG A 138 -13.80 -7.87 5.27
CA ARG A 138 -14.79 -6.87 5.70
C ARG A 138 -15.63 -6.36 4.53
N ALA A 139 -15.00 -6.08 3.40
CA ALA A 139 -15.69 -5.62 2.20
C ALA A 139 -16.65 -6.68 1.67
N TYR A 140 -16.24 -7.96 1.71
CA TYR A 140 -17.10 -9.09 1.38
C TYR A 140 -18.33 -9.17 2.30
N MET A 141 -18.12 -9.15 3.63
CA MET A 141 -19.20 -9.24 4.61
C MET A 141 -20.16 -8.06 4.57
N ARG A 142 -19.68 -6.88 4.17
CA ARG A 142 -20.49 -5.65 4.05
C ARG A 142 -21.08 -5.45 2.65
N ASN A 143 -20.76 -6.33 1.70
CA ASN A 143 -21.12 -6.18 0.29
C ASN A 143 -20.64 -4.84 -0.32
N ASP A 144 -19.48 -4.35 0.12
CA ASP A 144 -18.82 -3.15 -0.40
C ASP A 144 -18.04 -3.50 -1.66
N LYS A 145 -18.69 -3.42 -2.82
CA LYS A 145 -18.12 -3.85 -4.10
C LYS A 145 -16.84 -3.08 -4.49
N PRO A 146 -16.80 -1.73 -4.44
CA PRO A 146 -15.58 -0.99 -4.79
C PRO A 146 -14.39 -1.39 -3.93
N GLN A 147 -14.56 -1.46 -2.60
CA GLN A 147 -13.46 -1.82 -1.70
C GLN A 147 -13.03 -3.28 -1.88
N PHE A 148 -13.99 -4.18 -2.12
CA PHE A 148 -13.68 -5.58 -2.39
C PHE A 148 -12.88 -5.74 -3.69
N LEU A 149 -13.29 -5.07 -4.78
CA LEU A 149 -12.58 -5.14 -6.07
C LEU A 149 -11.13 -4.62 -5.96
N ALA A 150 -10.93 -3.49 -5.28
CA ALA A 150 -9.59 -2.96 -5.04
C ALA A 150 -8.72 -3.93 -4.23
N ALA A 151 -9.27 -4.51 -3.15
CA ALA A 151 -8.56 -5.49 -2.32
C ALA A 151 -8.25 -6.79 -3.07
N VAL A 152 -9.19 -7.32 -3.87
CA VAL A 152 -8.99 -8.49 -4.74
C VAL A 152 -7.83 -8.25 -5.70
N LYS A 153 -7.81 -7.09 -6.37
CA LYS A 153 -6.71 -6.73 -7.27
C LYS A 153 -5.38 -6.64 -6.54
N PHE A 154 -5.36 -6.07 -5.34
CA PHE A 154 -4.14 -5.98 -4.54
C PHE A 154 -3.62 -7.35 -4.12
N VAL A 155 -4.51 -8.25 -3.67
CA VAL A 155 -4.14 -9.65 -3.38
C VAL A 155 -3.54 -10.32 -4.62
N ALA A 156 -4.13 -10.12 -5.81
CA ALA A 156 -3.62 -10.73 -7.05
C ALA A 156 -2.16 -10.35 -7.32
N HIS A 157 -1.84 -9.06 -7.21
CA HIS A 157 -0.46 -8.60 -7.46
C HIS A 157 0.51 -8.92 -6.32
N LEU A 158 0.05 -8.99 -5.07
CA LEU A 158 0.87 -9.48 -3.95
C LEU A 158 1.22 -10.98 -4.12
N VAL A 159 0.28 -11.76 -4.65
CA VAL A 159 0.52 -13.16 -5.04
C VAL A 159 1.50 -13.20 -6.21
N ASN A 160 1.30 -12.40 -7.27
CA ASN A 160 2.24 -12.35 -8.41
C ASN A 160 3.69 -12.04 -8.01
N GLN A 161 3.86 -11.15 -7.04
CA GLN A 161 5.16 -10.79 -6.47
C GLN A 161 5.65 -11.77 -5.39
N GLN A 162 4.91 -12.87 -5.14
CA GLN A 162 5.18 -13.90 -4.14
C GLN A 162 5.39 -13.34 -2.73
N VAL A 163 4.72 -12.22 -2.42
CA VAL A 163 4.65 -11.66 -1.06
C VAL A 163 3.56 -12.38 -0.27
N ALA A 164 2.44 -12.70 -0.93
CA ALA A 164 1.36 -13.51 -0.40
C ALA A 164 1.43 -14.91 -1.02
N ASP A 165 1.15 -15.93 -0.21
CA ASP A 165 1.11 -17.32 -0.67
C ASP A 165 -0.07 -17.57 -1.63
N GLU A 166 0.12 -18.43 -2.63
CA GLU A 166 -0.92 -18.77 -3.60
C GLU A 166 -2.16 -19.40 -2.97
N ILE A 167 -2.06 -19.96 -1.76
CA ILE A 167 -3.20 -20.51 -1.02
C ILE A 167 -4.31 -19.46 -0.88
N ILE A 168 -3.96 -18.21 -0.59
CA ILE A 168 -4.93 -17.11 -0.43
C ILE A 168 -5.71 -16.87 -1.73
N ALA A 169 -5.05 -16.98 -2.88
CA ALA A 169 -5.69 -16.86 -4.18
C ALA A 169 -6.71 -17.99 -4.41
N PHE A 170 -6.35 -19.23 -4.07
CA PHE A 170 -7.27 -20.37 -4.21
C PHE A 170 -8.43 -20.32 -3.22
N GLU A 171 -8.22 -19.88 -1.98
CA GLU A 171 -9.29 -19.68 -1.01
C GLU A 171 -10.30 -18.64 -1.50
N LEU A 172 -9.81 -17.49 -1.99
CA LEU A 172 -10.66 -16.44 -2.56
C LEU A 172 -11.46 -16.96 -3.77
N LEU A 173 -10.81 -17.66 -4.71
CA LEU A 173 -11.48 -18.24 -5.88
C LEU A 173 -12.52 -19.29 -5.48
N THR A 174 -12.21 -20.13 -4.49
CA THR A 174 -13.15 -21.13 -3.96
C THR A 174 -14.38 -20.44 -3.40
N VAL A 175 -14.20 -19.41 -2.58
CA VAL A 175 -15.32 -18.63 -2.02
C VAL A 175 -16.16 -18.03 -3.15
N LEU A 176 -15.54 -17.33 -4.11
CA LEU A 176 -16.25 -16.68 -5.23
C LEU A 176 -17.06 -17.67 -6.07
N LEU A 177 -16.51 -18.87 -6.33
CA LEU A 177 -17.11 -19.88 -7.20
C LEU A 177 -18.03 -20.88 -6.48
N GLU A 178 -18.11 -20.87 -5.15
CA GLU A 178 -18.97 -21.77 -4.38
C GLU A 178 -20.46 -21.56 -4.68
N ASN A 179 -20.90 -20.29 -4.73
CA ASN A 179 -22.26 -19.89 -5.12
C ASN A 179 -22.17 -18.93 -6.32
N PRO A 180 -22.16 -19.48 -7.56
CA PRO A 180 -21.84 -18.70 -8.75
C PRO A 180 -23.01 -17.79 -9.15
N THR A 181 -22.85 -16.49 -8.90
CA THR A 181 -23.68 -15.44 -9.52
C THR A 181 -22.88 -14.74 -10.60
N ASP A 182 -23.53 -14.11 -11.58
CA ASP A 182 -22.84 -13.39 -12.67
C ASP A 182 -21.72 -12.50 -12.14
N THR A 183 -22.02 -11.65 -11.15
CA THR A 183 -21.02 -10.74 -10.55
C THR A 183 -19.85 -11.51 -9.93
N ARG A 184 -20.08 -12.58 -9.16
CA ARG A 184 -18.99 -13.31 -8.49
C ARG A 184 -18.11 -14.05 -9.50
N VAL A 185 -18.72 -14.58 -10.55
CA VAL A 185 -18.01 -15.25 -11.64
C VAL A 185 -17.20 -14.25 -12.46
N GLU A 186 -17.77 -13.09 -12.80
CA GLU A 186 -17.03 -11.99 -13.46
C GLU A 186 -15.80 -11.60 -12.64
N MET A 187 -15.94 -11.49 -11.31
CA MET A 187 -14.84 -11.15 -10.41
C MET A 187 -13.79 -12.26 -10.32
N ALA A 188 -14.21 -13.53 -10.28
CA ALA A 188 -13.30 -14.65 -10.31
C ALA A 188 -12.51 -14.70 -11.63
N VAL A 189 -13.18 -14.46 -12.77
CA VAL A 189 -12.51 -14.37 -14.07
C VAL A 189 -11.49 -13.24 -14.06
N ALA A 190 -11.87 -12.03 -13.64
CA ALA A 190 -10.95 -10.89 -13.54
C ALA A 190 -9.75 -11.20 -12.64
N PHE A 191 -9.96 -11.85 -11.49
CA PHE A 191 -8.89 -12.22 -10.58
C PHE A 191 -7.91 -13.24 -11.19
N VAL A 192 -8.41 -14.26 -11.91
CA VAL A 192 -7.54 -15.21 -12.64
C VAL A 192 -6.82 -14.53 -13.80
N LEU A 193 -7.40 -13.51 -14.43
CA LEU A 193 -6.67 -12.73 -15.45
C LEU A 193 -5.45 -12.01 -14.86
N GLU A 194 -5.55 -11.51 -13.64
CA GLU A 194 -4.45 -10.79 -12.98
C GLU A 194 -3.34 -11.72 -12.48
N CYS A 195 -3.69 -12.88 -11.87
CA CYS A 195 -2.70 -13.76 -11.22
C CYS A 195 -2.56 -15.18 -11.81
N GLY A 196 -3.34 -15.53 -12.82
CA GLY A 196 -3.39 -16.88 -13.38
C GLY A 196 -2.08 -17.35 -14.00
N ALA A 197 -1.27 -16.43 -14.55
CA ALA A 197 0.06 -16.75 -15.07
C ALA A 197 0.96 -17.32 -13.96
N LEU A 198 1.02 -16.65 -12.80
CA LEU A 198 1.80 -17.16 -11.67
C LEU A 198 1.23 -18.49 -11.17
N LEU A 199 -0.09 -18.58 -10.99
CA LEU A 199 -0.72 -19.79 -10.47
C LEU A 199 -0.51 -21.02 -11.37
N GLU A 200 -0.40 -20.83 -12.68
CA GLU A 200 -0.07 -21.91 -13.63
C GLU A 200 1.39 -22.39 -13.43
N ASP A 201 2.30 -21.48 -13.09
CA ASP A 201 3.72 -21.81 -12.87
C ASP A 201 3.96 -22.48 -11.49
N VAL A 202 3.37 -21.93 -10.41
CA VAL A 202 3.64 -22.40 -9.03
C VAL A 202 2.70 -23.54 -8.60
N ALA A 203 1.44 -23.52 -9.03
CA ALA A 203 0.40 -24.43 -8.57
C ALA A 203 -0.56 -24.89 -9.69
N PRO A 204 -0.05 -25.51 -10.78
CA PRO A 204 -0.85 -25.87 -11.96
C PRO A 204 -2.02 -26.81 -11.65
N LYS A 205 -1.89 -27.68 -10.64
CA LYS A 205 -2.96 -28.57 -10.19
C LYS A 205 -4.10 -27.81 -9.51
N GLY A 206 -3.76 -26.82 -8.67
CA GLY A 206 -4.74 -25.96 -8.02
C GLY A 206 -5.50 -25.15 -9.06
N LEU A 207 -4.77 -24.52 -9.99
CA LEU A 207 -5.38 -23.77 -11.08
C LEU A 207 -6.24 -24.66 -11.98
N HIS A 208 -5.81 -25.90 -12.27
CA HIS A 208 -6.64 -26.86 -12.99
C HIS A 208 -7.99 -27.09 -12.31
N GLY A 209 -8.03 -27.28 -10.99
CA GLY A 209 -9.27 -27.41 -10.22
C GLY A 209 -10.22 -26.20 -10.36
N ILE A 210 -9.67 -24.98 -10.37
CA ILE A 210 -10.46 -23.75 -10.60
C ILE A 210 -11.11 -23.76 -11.99
N PHE A 211 -10.38 -24.17 -13.03
CA PHE A 211 -10.94 -24.25 -14.38
C PHE A 211 -11.96 -25.39 -14.55
N GLU A 212 -11.82 -26.50 -13.82
CA GLU A 212 -12.88 -27.52 -13.75
C GLU A 212 -14.17 -26.93 -13.15
N ARG A 213 -14.05 -26.10 -12.10
CA ARG A 213 -15.20 -25.40 -11.51
C ARG A 213 -15.87 -24.44 -12.49
N PHE A 214 -15.09 -23.63 -13.23
CA PHE A 214 -15.62 -22.79 -14.31
C PHE A 214 -16.36 -23.59 -15.39
N ARG A 215 -15.84 -24.76 -15.78
CA ARG A 215 -16.52 -25.65 -16.74
C ARG A 215 -17.86 -26.17 -16.20
N GLY A 216 -17.90 -26.54 -14.92
CA GLY A 216 -19.14 -26.93 -14.24
C GLY A 216 -20.21 -25.83 -14.34
N ILE A 217 -19.84 -24.59 -14.01
CA ILE A 217 -20.74 -23.43 -14.07
C ILE A 217 -21.28 -23.19 -15.49
N LEU A 218 -20.43 -23.33 -16.52
CA LEU A 218 -20.85 -23.22 -17.93
C LEU A 218 -21.89 -24.29 -18.31
N HIS A 219 -21.74 -25.52 -17.81
CA HIS A 219 -22.64 -26.62 -18.12
C HIS A 219 -23.98 -26.54 -17.38
N GLU A 220 -23.98 -26.02 -16.14
CA GLU A 220 -25.20 -25.79 -15.36
C GLU A 220 -26.12 -24.77 -16.05
N GLY A 221 -25.55 -23.76 -16.72
CA GLY A 221 -26.29 -22.82 -17.57
C GLY A 221 -27.14 -21.81 -16.82
N GLU A 222 -26.90 -21.62 -15.52
CA GLU A 222 -27.64 -20.68 -14.67
C GLU A 222 -27.13 -19.22 -14.77
N ILE A 223 -25.96 -19.02 -15.38
CA ILE A 223 -25.34 -17.70 -15.60
C ILE A 223 -25.74 -17.09 -16.96
N ASP A 224 -25.67 -15.77 -17.05
CA ASP A 224 -26.01 -15.04 -18.26
C ASP A 224 -25.00 -15.28 -19.40
N LYS A 225 -25.38 -14.91 -20.63
CA LYS A 225 -24.53 -15.11 -21.81
C LYS A 225 -23.22 -14.33 -21.74
N ARG A 226 -23.20 -13.18 -21.07
CA ARG A 226 -22.00 -12.34 -20.97
C ARG A 226 -20.97 -13.04 -20.08
N THR A 227 -21.39 -13.54 -18.93
CA THR A 227 -20.58 -14.33 -18.00
C THR A 227 -20.04 -15.58 -18.68
N GLN A 228 -20.86 -16.26 -19.51
CA GLN A 228 -20.40 -17.41 -20.31
C GLN A 228 -19.24 -17.02 -21.24
N TYR A 229 -19.37 -15.93 -22.01
CA TYR A 229 -18.30 -15.44 -22.88
C TYR A 229 -17.02 -15.06 -22.12
N LEU A 230 -17.13 -14.53 -20.91
CA LEU A 230 -15.98 -14.20 -20.07
C LEU A 230 -15.22 -15.46 -19.65
N ILE A 231 -15.94 -16.52 -19.25
CA ILE A 231 -15.32 -17.81 -18.94
C ILE A 231 -14.64 -18.39 -20.19
N GLU A 232 -15.34 -18.42 -21.33
CA GLU A 232 -14.77 -18.92 -22.59
C GLU A 232 -13.50 -18.15 -23.01
N GLY A 233 -13.52 -16.82 -22.88
CA GLY A 233 -12.34 -15.97 -23.08
C GLY A 233 -11.19 -16.35 -22.15
N LEU A 234 -11.47 -16.61 -20.87
CA LEU A 234 -10.46 -17.07 -19.91
C LEU A 234 -9.86 -18.43 -20.30
N PHE A 235 -10.66 -19.38 -20.81
CA PHE A 235 -10.14 -20.66 -21.33
C PHE A 235 -9.20 -20.46 -22.52
N ALA A 236 -9.50 -19.51 -23.42
CA ALA A 236 -8.62 -19.18 -24.54
C ALA A 236 -7.28 -18.60 -24.05
N ILE A 237 -7.32 -17.71 -23.05
CA ILE A 237 -6.13 -17.12 -22.44
C ILE A 237 -5.27 -18.19 -21.76
N ARG A 238 -5.88 -19.12 -21.01
CA ARG A 238 -5.14 -20.25 -20.43
C ARG A 238 -4.50 -21.12 -21.50
N LYS A 239 -5.22 -21.43 -22.59
CA LYS A 239 -4.67 -22.21 -23.71
C LYS A 239 -3.47 -21.51 -24.37
N ALA A 240 -3.48 -20.18 -24.39
CA ALA A 240 -2.37 -19.34 -24.81
C ALA A 240 -1.31 -19.12 -23.70
N LYS A 241 -1.37 -19.87 -22.60
CA LYS A 241 -0.46 -19.78 -21.44
C LYS A 241 -0.34 -18.35 -20.90
N PHE A 242 -1.48 -17.65 -20.77
CA PHE A 242 -1.54 -16.28 -20.26
C PHE A 242 -0.67 -15.28 -21.02
N GLN A 243 -0.43 -15.52 -22.32
CA GLN A 243 0.27 -14.55 -23.15
C GLN A 243 -0.46 -13.19 -23.16
N GLY A 244 0.29 -12.12 -22.86
CA GLY A 244 -0.26 -10.77 -22.69
C GLY A 244 -0.69 -10.42 -21.26
N TYR A 245 -0.66 -11.40 -20.35
CA TYR A 245 -0.98 -11.25 -18.93
C TYR A 245 0.18 -11.77 -18.08
N PRO A 246 1.39 -11.16 -18.17
CA PRO A 246 2.52 -11.59 -17.35
C PRO A 246 2.21 -11.36 -15.86
N ALA A 247 2.64 -12.27 -14.99
CA ALA A 247 2.46 -12.12 -13.55
C ALA A 247 3.12 -10.83 -13.02
N VAL A 248 4.36 -10.61 -13.42
CA VAL A 248 5.15 -9.42 -13.07
C VAL A 248 5.72 -8.82 -14.33
N ARG A 249 5.60 -7.50 -14.49
CA ARG A 249 6.25 -6.78 -15.59
C ARG A 249 7.76 -6.77 -15.37
N PRO A 250 8.60 -6.94 -16.41
CA PRO A 250 10.06 -7.03 -16.24
C PRO A 250 10.67 -5.83 -15.49
N GLU A 251 10.14 -4.62 -15.67
CA GLU A 251 10.60 -3.42 -14.96
C GLU A 251 10.25 -3.39 -13.46
N LEU A 252 9.30 -4.22 -13.03
CA LEU A 252 8.82 -4.36 -11.65
C LEU A 252 9.34 -5.63 -10.96
N ASP A 253 10.12 -6.46 -11.64
CA ASP A 253 10.76 -7.64 -11.06
C ASP A 253 12.11 -7.25 -10.45
N LEU A 254 12.05 -6.69 -9.23
CA LEU A 254 13.19 -6.06 -8.56
C LEU A 254 13.86 -6.94 -7.51
N VAL A 255 13.33 -8.14 -7.25
CA VAL A 255 13.77 -9.02 -6.16
C VAL A 255 13.98 -10.43 -6.68
N GLU A 256 15.18 -10.96 -6.48
CA GLU A 256 15.54 -12.33 -6.90
C GLU A 256 14.99 -13.39 -5.93
N GLU A 257 15.23 -13.21 -4.62
CA GLU A 257 14.77 -14.14 -3.59
C GLU A 257 13.46 -13.65 -2.95
N LYS A 258 12.37 -14.38 -3.20
CA LYS A 258 11.02 -14.05 -2.74
C LYS A 258 10.60 -15.01 -1.63
N PHE A 259 9.89 -14.47 -0.64
CA PHE A 259 9.35 -15.23 0.49
C PHE A 259 7.89 -14.85 0.72
N SER A 260 7.01 -15.85 0.75
CA SER A 260 5.57 -15.66 0.99
C SER A 260 5.23 -15.75 2.47
N HIS A 261 4.07 -15.18 2.82
CA HIS A 261 3.53 -15.18 4.17
C HIS A 261 2.23 -15.95 4.28
N ASP A 262 2.10 -16.76 5.34
CA ASP A 262 0.82 -17.28 5.82
C ASP A 262 0.15 -16.27 6.79
N VAL A 263 -1.16 -16.14 6.71
CA VAL A 263 -1.89 -14.97 7.25
C VAL A 263 -2.68 -15.33 8.50
N SER A 264 -2.26 -14.75 9.63
CA SER A 264 -3.06 -14.66 10.87
C SER A 264 -3.77 -13.29 10.97
N LEU A 265 -4.99 -13.26 11.51
CA LEU A 265 -5.91 -12.10 11.45
C LEU A 265 -5.66 -10.97 12.49
N ASP A 266 -4.42 -10.73 12.94
CA ASP A 266 -4.12 -9.56 13.79
C ASP A 266 -3.54 -8.40 12.95
N PRO A 267 -4.33 -7.35 12.64
CA PRO A 267 -3.92 -6.26 11.77
C PRO A 267 -3.05 -5.18 12.46
N GLU A 268 -2.84 -5.27 13.78
CA GLU A 268 -2.06 -4.31 14.57
C GLU A 268 -2.35 -2.82 14.21
N MET A 269 -3.63 -2.42 14.11
CA MET A 269 -4.03 -1.07 13.67
C MET A 269 -3.46 0.05 14.56
N ALA A 270 -3.16 -0.24 15.83
CA ALA A 270 -2.61 0.71 16.77
C ALA A 270 -1.18 1.19 16.44
N LEU A 271 -0.55 0.61 15.40
CA LEU A 271 0.75 1.05 14.86
C LEU A 271 0.65 2.28 13.96
N ASP A 272 -0.55 2.69 13.59
CA ASP A 272 -0.78 3.86 12.73
C ASP A 272 -0.78 5.17 13.55
N VAL A 273 -0.84 5.03 14.87
CA VAL A 273 -0.97 6.10 15.85
C VAL A 273 0.31 6.20 16.67
N PHE A 274 0.75 7.44 16.87
CA PHE A 274 1.93 7.75 17.68
C PHE A 274 1.79 7.22 19.11
N LYS A 275 2.88 6.66 19.63
CA LYS A 275 3.05 6.32 21.04
C LYS A 275 4.45 6.73 21.48
N LEU A 276 4.55 7.25 22.70
CA LEU A 276 5.84 7.56 23.31
C LEU A 276 6.63 6.27 23.51
N ASP A 277 7.88 6.26 23.04
CA ASP A 277 8.78 5.12 23.15
C ASP A 277 9.93 5.46 24.12
N PRO A 278 10.04 4.78 25.27
CA PRO A 278 11.15 4.97 26.20
C PRO A 278 12.51 4.61 25.59
N ASP A 279 12.55 3.67 24.65
CA ASP A 279 13.78 3.17 24.01
C ASP A 279 14.00 3.84 22.65
N PHE A 280 13.42 5.02 22.43
CA PHE A 280 13.42 5.70 21.14
C PHE A 280 14.83 5.92 20.59
N VAL A 281 15.74 6.45 21.41
CA VAL A 281 17.11 6.77 21.00
C VAL A 281 17.84 5.52 20.53
N ASP A 282 17.81 4.45 21.34
CA ASP A 282 18.44 3.17 21.01
C ASP A 282 17.86 2.54 19.73
N LYS A 283 16.54 2.64 19.52
CA LYS A 283 15.88 2.08 18.33
C LYS A 283 16.18 2.88 17.07
N GLU A 284 16.25 4.20 17.14
CA GLU A 284 16.66 5.04 16.01
C GLU A 284 18.14 4.81 15.67
N GLU A 285 19.03 4.69 16.67
CA GLU A 285 20.44 4.36 16.43
C GLU A 285 20.61 2.98 15.75
N ARG A 286 19.84 1.97 16.17
CA ARG A 286 19.82 0.65 15.51
C ARG A 286 19.34 0.74 14.07
N TYR A 287 18.32 1.56 13.79
CA TYR A 287 17.84 1.73 12.43
C TYR A 287 18.85 2.48 11.56
N GLU A 288 19.51 3.51 12.10
CA GLU A 288 20.59 4.21 11.38
C GLU A 288 21.76 3.29 11.03
N ALA A 289 22.12 2.35 11.92
CA ALA A 289 23.12 1.32 11.60
C ALA A 289 22.65 0.40 10.47
N LEU A 290 21.40 -0.07 10.52
CA LEU A 290 20.81 -0.91 9.47
C LEU A 290 20.69 -0.17 8.13
N LYS A 291 20.35 1.12 8.16
CA LYS A 291 20.23 1.97 6.97
C LYS A 291 21.56 2.07 6.22
N LYS A 292 22.68 2.23 6.93
CA LYS A 292 24.03 2.23 6.31
C LYS A 292 24.35 0.93 5.60
N GLU A 293 24.01 -0.20 6.22
CA GLU A 293 24.15 -1.52 5.62
C GLU A 293 23.27 -1.67 4.36
N LEU A 294 22.01 -1.24 4.43
CA LEU A 294 21.05 -1.35 3.32
C LEU A 294 21.40 -0.48 2.12
N LEU A 295 21.94 0.72 2.37
CA LEU A 295 22.29 1.69 1.33
C LEU A 295 23.74 1.53 0.83
N GLY A 296 24.54 0.67 1.46
CA GLY A 296 25.93 0.41 1.07
C GLY A 296 26.89 1.55 1.43
N GLU A 297 26.55 2.39 2.41
CA GLU A 297 27.37 3.54 2.82
C GLU A 297 28.70 3.14 3.49
N ASP A 298 28.88 1.85 3.80
CA ASP A 298 30.11 1.33 4.42
C ASP A 298 31.19 0.88 3.40
N GLU A 299 30.92 0.91 2.08
CA GLU A 299 31.91 0.54 1.05
C GLU A 299 32.59 1.73 0.33
N ASP A 300 32.12 2.97 0.49
CA ASP A 300 32.77 4.16 -0.10
C ASP A 300 33.57 4.97 0.94
N GLY A 301 34.63 4.33 1.43
CA GLY A 301 35.78 5.03 1.99
C GLY A 301 36.62 5.68 0.89
N GLY A 302 36.14 6.76 0.26
CA GLY A 302 36.98 7.54 -0.65
C GLY A 302 36.26 8.53 -1.56
N GLY A 303 36.12 9.78 -1.12
CA GLY A 303 35.85 10.90 -2.03
C GLY A 303 34.79 11.87 -1.55
N CYS A 304 35.06 12.57 -0.44
CA CYS A 304 34.50 13.88 -0.25
C CYS A 304 35.00 14.80 -1.37
N ASP A 305 34.20 15.02 -2.41
CA ASP A 305 34.34 16.21 -3.24
C ASP A 305 33.04 17.02 -3.13
N ALA A 306 33.19 18.17 -2.48
CA ALA A 306 32.15 19.13 -2.27
C ALA A 306 31.88 19.84 -3.60
N SER A 307 30.80 19.47 -4.28
CA SER A 307 30.17 20.33 -5.28
C SER A 307 28.92 20.93 -4.67
N SER A 308 29.11 22.13 -4.12
CA SER A 308 28.08 23.13 -3.89
C SER A 308 27.40 23.46 -5.22
N GLU A 309 26.18 22.97 -5.43
CA GLU A 309 25.26 23.52 -6.43
C GLU A 309 24.39 24.56 -5.70
N GLU A 310 24.64 25.83 -6.02
CA GLU A 310 23.78 26.95 -5.69
C GLU A 310 22.50 26.83 -6.55
N GLU A 311 21.36 26.55 -5.92
CA GLU A 311 20.05 26.73 -6.56
C GLU A 311 19.62 28.19 -6.37
N ASP A 312 19.57 28.93 -7.49
CA ASP A 312 18.98 30.27 -7.62
C ASP A 312 17.45 30.17 -7.45
N ASP A 313 16.95 30.62 -6.30
CA ASP A 313 15.51 30.87 -6.05
C ASP A 313 15.10 32.22 -6.67
N GLU A 314 14.56 32.22 -7.89
CA GLU A 314 13.75 33.33 -8.40
C GLU A 314 12.27 33.14 -7.98
N GLU A 315 11.93 33.56 -6.76
CA GLU A 315 10.52 33.71 -6.34
C GLU A 315 9.89 35.00 -6.91
N GLU A 316 8.92 34.83 -7.79
CA GLU A 316 8.09 35.89 -8.37
C GLU A 316 7.08 36.42 -7.32
N GLU A 317 7.36 37.58 -6.70
CA GLU A 317 6.41 38.31 -5.82
C GLU A 317 5.15 38.75 -6.61
N MET A 318 4.09 37.93 -6.65
CA MET A 318 2.75 38.41 -7.02
C MET A 318 2.08 39.13 -5.85
N ARG A 319 2.26 40.45 -5.79
CA ARG A 319 1.48 41.35 -4.91
C ARG A 319 0.05 41.49 -5.43
N ILE A 320 -0.91 40.81 -4.80
CA ILE A 320 -2.34 41.09 -4.97
C ILE A 320 -2.65 42.44 -4.30
N LYS A 321 -2.87 43.49 -5.11
CA LYS A 321 -3.46 44.76 -4.66
C LYS A 321 -4.97 44.64 -4.64
N ASP A 322 -5.54 44.78 -3.43
CA ASP A 322 -6.96 44.90 -3.18
C ASP A 322 -7.46 46.28 -3.67
N GLU A 323 -8.16 46.33 -4.80
CA GLU A 323 -8.84 47.52 -5.32
C GLU A 323 -10.37 47.43 -5.12
N THR A 324 -10.82 47.47 -3.87
CA THR A 324 -12.24 47.64 -3.54
C THR A 324 -12.57 48.90 -2.76
N GLU A 325 -12.06 50.07 -3.20
CA GLU A 325 -12.62 51.38 -2.80
C GLU A 325 -12.63 52.39 -3.94
N LYS A 326 -13.54 52.23 -4.93
CA LYS A 326 -13.86 53.33 -5.87
C LYS A 326 -15.22 53.22 -6.59
N GLN A 327 -16.25 52.67 -5.92
CA GLN A 327 -17.64 52.74 -6.41
C GLN A 327 -18.63 53.18 -5.32
N LYS A 328 -18.37 54.30 -4.65
CA LYS A 328 -19.40 55.06 -3.91
C LYS A 328 -19.18 56.56 -4.05
N ARG A 329 -19.15 57.11 -5.27
CA ARG A 329 -19.18 58.57 -5.47
C ARG A 329 -19.59 59.01 -6.89
N THR A 330 -20.65 58.43 -7.46
CA THR A 330 -21.31 59.04 -8.63
C THR A 330 -22.78 58.63 -8.79
N ARG A 331 -23.61 58.86 -7.77
CA ARG A 331 -25.08 58.96 -7.92
C ARG A 331 -25.66 59.90 -6.88
N ARG A 332 -25.38 61.20 -7.05
CA ARG A 332 -26.19 62.32 -6.54
C ARG A 332 -25.88 63.53 -7.42
N SER A 333 -26.66 63.68 -8.48
CA SER A 333 -27.14 64.96 -9.00
C SER A 333 -28.56 64.78 -9.45
#